data_AF-A0A2T3J4P6-F1
#
_entry.id   AF-A0A2T3J4P6-F1
#
_cell.length_a   1.000
_cell.length_b   1.000
_cell.length_c   1.000
_cell.angle_alpha   90.00
_cell.angle_beta   90.00
_cell.angle_gamma   90.00
#
_symmetry.space_group_name_H-M   'P 1'
#
loop_
_entity.id
_entity.type
_entity.pdbx_description
1 polymer ?
#
loop_
_entity_poly.entity_id
_entity_poly.type
_entity_poly.pdbx_seq_one_letter_code
_entity_poly.pdbx_strand_id
1 'polypeptide(L)' 'MDQADSLRSLFAKQSAREKLIQCRDKLRSAIKMGNYEEVQLLTEELEHALSHFEASLEDDARDLP' A
#
# COMPACT_ATOMS: atom_id res chain seq x y z
N MET A 1 20.13 -14.35 8.03
CA MET A 1 18.69 -14.09 7.86
C MET A 1 17.94 -15.39 8.11
N ASP A 2 17.00 -15.38 9.06
CA ASP A 2 16.10 -16.50 9.32
C ASP A 2 15.07 -16.60 8.17
N GLN A 3 14.78 -17.80 7.68
CA GLN A 3 13.75 -18.02 6.64
C GLN A 3 12.38 -17.49 7.09
N ALA A 4 12.11 -17.49 8.40
CA ALA A 4 10.90 -16.90 8.96
C ALA A 4 10.78 -15.39 8.69
N ASP A 5 11.90 -14.65 8.72
CA ASP A 5 11.90 -13.20 8.48
C ASP A 5 11.73 -12.88 7.00
N SER A 6 12.31 -13.67 6.10
CA SER A 6 12.10 -13.53 4.66
C SER A 6 10.63 -13.76 4.26
N LEU A 7 9.95 -14.73 4.89
CA LEU A 7 8.51 -14.97 4.65
C LEU A 7 7.65 -13.82 5.18
N ARG A 8 7.93 -13.31 6.38
CA ARG A 8 7.21 -12.15 6.94
C ARG A 8 7.33 -10.92 6.06
N SER A 9 8.53 -10.63 5.57
CA SER A 9 8.79 -9.53 4.63
C SER A 9 8.00 -9.69 3.32
N LEU A 10 7.96 -10.90 2.75
CA LEU A 10 7.16 -11.21 1.56
C LEU A 10 5.66 -10.97 1.76
N PHE A 11 5.10 -11.49 2.86
CA PHE A 11 3.67 -11.29 3.17
C PHE A 11 3.34 -9.82 3.49
N ALA A 12 4.25 -9.10 4.14
CA ALA A 12 4.08 -7.67 4.42
C ALA A 12 3.98 -6.85 3.12
N LYS A 13 4.82 -7.12 2.13
CA LYS A 13 4.77 -6.47 0.80
C LYS A 13 3.51 -6.81 0.03
N GLN A 14 3.12 -8.08 0.04
CA GLN A 14 1.90 -8.52 -0.63
C GLN A 14 0.68 -7.80 -0.04
N SER A 15 0.61 -7.71 1.30
CA SER A 15 -0.43 -6.98 2.03
C SER A 15 -0.42 -5.47 1.72
N ALA A 16 0.76 -4.83 1.66
CA ALA A 16 0.87 -3.41 1.33
C ALA A 16 0.40 -3.12 -0.10
N ARG A 17 0.79 -3.95 -1.07
CA ARG A 17 0.35 -3.83 -2.47
C ARG A 17 -1.15 -4.05 -2.62
N GLU A 18 -1.72 -5.04 -1.92
CA GLU A 18 -3.17 -5.30 -1.95
C GLU A 18 -3.98 -4.13 -1.40
N LYS A 19 -3.54 -3.53 -0.29
CA LYS A 19 -4.16 -2.31 0.25
C LYS A 19 -4.13 -1.15 -0.74
N LEU A 20 -3.01 -0.94 -1.43
CA LEU A 20 -2.87 0.11 -2.43
C LEU A 20 -3.88 -0.05 -3.60
N ILE A 21 -4.02 -1.29 -4.08
CA ILE A 21 -4.97 -1.64 -5.14
C ILE A 21 -6.42 -1.38 -4.67
N GLN A 22 -6.76 -1.83 -3.47
CA GLN A 22 -8.09 -1.63 -2.89
C GLN A 22 -8.42 -0.14 -2.73
N CYS A 23 -7.50 0.66 -2.21
CA CYS A 23 -7.70 2.10 -2.00
C CYS A 23 -7.92 2.84 -3.33
N ARG A 24 -7.10 2.51 -4.35
CA ARG A 24 -7.29 3.02 -5.72
C ARG A 24 -8.66 2.69 -6.30
N ASP A 25 -9.13 1.46 -6.11
CA ASP A 25 -10.39 1.01 -6.69
C ASP A 25 -11.60 1.65 -5.99
N LYS A 26 -11.54 1.80 -4.66
CA LYS A 26 -12.51 2.60 -3.90
C LYS A 26 -12.52 4.05 -4.37
N LEU A 27 -11.36 4.69 -4.53
CA LEU A 27 -11.25 6.08 -4.96
C LEU A 27 -11.87 6.27 -6.35
N ARG A 28 -11.59 5.37 -7.29
CA ARG A 28 -12.22 5.36 -8.61
C ARG A 28 -13.74 5.23 -8.54
N SER A 29 -14.24 4.42 -7.61
CA SER A 29 -15.68 4.27 -7.38
C SER A 29 -16.30 5.55 -6.81
N ALA A 30 -15.68 6.15 -5.79
CA ALA A 30 -16.14 7.40 -5.18
C ALA A 30 -16.19 8.55 -6.19
N ILE A 31 -15.17 8.68 -7.05
CA ILE A 31 -15.14 9.65 -8.15
C ILE A 31 -16.31 9.42 -9.12
N LYS A 32 -16.55 8.18 -9.53
CA LYS A 32 -17.65 7.83 -10.44
C LYS A 32 -19.03 8.15 -9.85
N MET A 33 -19.18 7.98 -8.53
CA MET A 33 -20.42 8.28 -7.81
C MET A 33 -20.58 9.76 -7.46
N GLY A 34 -19.55 10.59 -7.68
CA GLY A 34 -19.55 12.00 -7.30
C GLY A 34 -19.51 12.23 -5.79
N ASN A 35 -19.03 11.26 -5.00
CA ASN A 35 -18.93 11.38 -3.55
C ASN A 35 -17.63 12.09 -3.15
N TYR A 36 -17.62 13.42 -3.19
CA TYR A 36 -16.41 14.21 -2.99
C TYR A 36 -15.84 14.15 -1.56
N GLU A 37 -16.68 13.93 -0.54
CA GLU A 37 -16.22 13.73 0.84
C GLU A 37 -15.42 12.43 0.96
N GLU A 38 -15.93 11.35 0.36
CA GLU A 38 -15.24 10.07 0.33
C GLU A 38 -13.97 10.11 -0.54
N VAL A 39 -13.96 10.91 -1.62
CA VAL A 39 -12.76 11.14 -2.44
C VAL A 39 -11.63 11.77 -1.66
N GLN A 40 -11.91 12.78 -0.81
CA GLN A 40 -10.88 13.40 0.03
C GLN A 40 -10.26 12.38 0.99
N LEU A 41 -11.10 11.67 1.74
CA LEU A 41 -10.66 10.62 2.67
C LEU A 41 -9.84 9.52 1.97
N LEU A 42 -10.32 9.02 0.83
CA LEU A 42 -9.64 7.96 0.09
C LEU A 42 -8.34 8.43 -0.59
N THR A 43 -8.19 9.73 -0.83
CA THR A 43 -6.93 10.30 -1.32
C THR A 43 -5.87 10.28 -0.23
N GLU A 44 -6.21 10.70 0.98
CA GLU A 44 -5.31 10.61 2.15
C GLU A 44 -4.95 9.15 2.45
N GLU A 45 -5.92 8.24 2.44
CA GLU A 45 -5.69 6.80 2.64
C GLU A 45 -4.78 6.21 1.55
N LEU A 46 -4.89 6.69 0.31
CA LEU A 46 -4.03 6.26 -0.80
C LEU A 46 -2.59 6.73 -0.63
N GLU A 47 -2.36 7.97 -0.16
CA GLU A 47 -1.02 8.49 0.13
C GLU A 47 -0.34 7.70 1.26
N HIS A 48 -1.08 7.38 2.32
CA HIS A 48 -0.59 6.53 3.40
C HIS A 48 -0.26 5.11 2.94
N ALA A 49 -1.13 4.50 2.14
CA ALA A 49 -0.89 3.18 1.57
C ALA A 49 0.36 3.18 0.66
N LEU A 50 0.57 4.26 -0.12
CA LEU A 50 1.74 4.42 -0.98
C LEU A 50 3.01 4.51 -0.17
N SER A 51 3.02 5.34 0.87
CA SER A 51 4.17 5.49 1.77
C SER A 51 4.55 4.16 2.44
N HIS A 52 3.55 3.38 2.87
CA HIS A 52 3.76 2.03 3.41
C HIS A 52 4.34 1.05 2.39
N PHE A 53 3.87 1.10 1.15
CA PHE A 53 4.38 0.25 0.09
C PHE A 53 5.82 0.62 -0.28
N GLU A 54 6.13 1.90 -0.43
CA GLU A 54 7.48 2.40 -0.70
C GLU A 54 8.46 2.02 0.42
N ALA A 55 8.07 2.18 1.69
CA ALA A 55 8.86 1.72 2.83
C ALA A 55 9.14 0.21 2.76
N SER A 56 8.15 -0.60 2.37
CA SER A 56 8.33 -2.05 2.20
C SER A 56 9.27 -2.44 1.05
N LEU A 57 9.51 -1.53 0.09
CA LEU A 57 10.49 -1.71 -0.99
C LEU A 57 11.89 -1.23 -0.58
N GLU A 58 11.99 -0.15 0.21
CA GLU A 58 13.28 0.36 0.70
C GLU A 58 13.97 -0.58 1.66
N ASP A 59 13.22 -1.30 2.51
CA ASP A 59 13.77 -2.32 3.40
C ASP A 59 14.51 -3.42 2.61
N ASP A 60 14.07 -3.75 1.39
CA ASP A 60 14.80 -4.68 0.52
C ASP A 60 16.06 -4.07 -0.10
N ALA A 61 16.03 -2.77 -0.41
CA ALA A 61 17.16 -2.09 -1.05
C ALA A 61 18.36 -1.92 -0.09
N ARG A 62 18.11 -1.86 1.23
CA ARG A 62 19.15 -1.74 2.26
C ARG A 62 19.76 -3.09 2.68
N ASP A 63 19.12 -4.20 2.31
CA ASP A 63 19.62 -5.57 2.56
C ASP A 63 20.42 -6.15 1.37
N LEU A 64 20.69 -5.36 0.32
CA LEU A 64 21.64 -5.70 -0.75
C LEU A 64 23.08 -5.33 -0.32
N PRO A 65 24.06 -6.25 -0.46
CA PRO A 65 25.46 -6.05 -0.04
C PRO A 65 26.21 -4.98 -0.84
#